data_AF-A0A7C5M3H3-F1
#
_entry.id   AF-A0A7C5M3H3-F1
#
_cell.length_a   1.000
_cell.length_b   1.000
_cell.length_c   1.000
_cell.angle_alpha   90.00
_cell.angle_beta   90.00
_cell.angle_gamma   90.00
#
_symmetry.space_group_name_H-M   'P 1'
#
loop_
_entity.id
_entity.type
_entity.pdbx_description
1 polymer ?
#
loop_
_entity_poly.entity_id
_entity_poly.type
_entity_poly.pdbx_seq_one_letter_code
_entity_poly.pdbx_strand_id
1 'polypeptide(L)'
;MSALLNIFVLTSHIAIITILAGVIALFLGSLNIKDFFFFKKGISASIPDSKKPKLYQRMRSLLRTSRLSSVIVGTVILAISANTYELFCTLGFPMIFTRALTLHDLPTAVYYFYLILYNIAYVIPLIVIVTIFAITLGRKKLTQSHGRFLKLVSGTLMFSLGVVLLVNPSLLNNLITSVAILVSAISVSAILHLIWEKFKASPEGAD
;
A
#
# COMPACT_ATOMS: atom_id res chain seq x y z
N MET A 1 0.14 14.56 9.81
CA MET A 1 -0.73 15.05 8.71
C MET A 1 -0.83 16.57 8.62
N SER A 2 -0.69 17.33 9.70
CA SER A 2 -0.90 18.80 9.73
C SER A 2 0.04 19.61 8.82
N ALA A 3 1.34 19.26 8.72
CA ALA A 3 2.30 19.98 7.89
C ALA A 3 2.10 19.76 6.38
N LEU A 4 1.73 18.54 5.98
CA LEU A 4 1.38 18.21 4.59
C LEU A 4 0.04 18.86 4.19
N LEU A 5 -0.95 18.87 5.09
CA LEU A 5 -2.26 19.48 4.85
C LEU A 5 -2.19 20.99 4.59
N ASN A 6 -1.33 21.75 5.29
CA ASN A 6 -1.16 23.18 5.00
C ASN A 6 -0.60 23.45 3.60
N ILE A 7 0.26 22.55 3.09
CA ILE A 7 0.77 22.63 1.71
C ILE A 7 -0.34 22.26 0.70
N PHE A 8 -1.18 21.27 1.02
CA PHE A 8 -2.29 20.87 0.15
C PHE A 8 -3.44 21.89 0.11
N VAL A 9 -3.74 22.58 1.21
CA VAL A 9 -4.78 23.64 1.28
C VAL A 9 -4.33 24.90 0.54
N LEU A 10 -3.03 25.21 0.52
CA LEU A 10 -2.48 26.35 -0.22
C LEU A 10 -2.42 26.11 -1.74
N THR A 11 -2.49 24.85 -2.17
CA THR A 11 -2.30 24.49 -3.58
C THR A 11 -3.62 24.09 -4.22
N SER A 12 -4.17 24.96 -5.06
CA SER A 12 -5.31 24.73 -5.97
C SER A 12 -5.11 23.58 -6.99
N HIS A 13 -4.05 22.79 -6.87
CA HIS A 13 -3.68 21.66 -7.74
C HIS A 13 -4.11 20.29 -7.22
N ILE A 14 -5.13 20.25 -6.37
CA ILE A 14 -5.72 19.04 -5.80
C ILE A 14 -6.00 17.97 -6.87
N ALA A 15 -6.54 18.38 -8.04
CA ALA A 15 -6.80 17.47 -9.16
C ALA A 15 -5.53 16.88 -9.79
N ILE A 16 -4.46 17.68 -9.93
CA ILE A 16 -3.19 17.23 -10.50
C ILE A 16 -2.58 16.14 -9.62
N ILE A 17 -2.64 16.33 -8.31
CA ILE A 17 -2.11 15.38 -7.34
C ILE A 17 -2.89 14.06 -7.37
N THR A 18 -4.22 14.10 -7.51
CA THR A 18 -5.05 12.89 -7.68
C THR A 18 -4.69 12.14 -8.96
N ILE A 19 -4.51 12.84 -10.08
CA ILE A 19 -4.12 12.24 -11.36
C ILE A 19 -2.74 11.60 -11.23
N LEU A 20 -1.78 12.32 -10.66
CA LEU A 20 -0.41 11.84 -10.49
C LEU A 20 -0.36 10.60 -9.58
N ALA A 21 -1.12 10.61 -8.48
CA ALA A 21 -1.29 9.45 -7.61
C ALA A 21 -1.94 8.27 -8.33
N GLY A 22 -2.99 8.51 -9.14
CA GLY A 22 -3.65 7.49 -9.95
C GLY A 22 -2.71 6.84 -10.97
N VAL A 23 -1.91 7.62 -11.69
CA VAL A 23 -0.91 7.12 -12.65
C VAL A 23 0.16 6.28 -11.94
N ILE A 24 0.68 6.76 -10.80
CA ILE A 24 1.66 6.01 -10.00
C ILE A 24 1.05 4.70 -9.48
N ALA A 25 -0.19 4.73 -9.00
CA ALA A 25 -0.90 3.54 -8.53
C ALA A 25 -1.14 2.53 -9.65
N LEU A 26 -1.51 2.96 -10.86
CA LEU A 26 -1.62 2.08 -12.02
C LEU A 26 -0.29 1.46 -12.40
N PHE A 27 0.79 2.25 -12.41
CA PHE A 27 2.13 1.75 -12.74
C PHE A 27 2.62 0.73 -11.72
N LEU A 28 2.57 1.06 -10.42
CA LEU A 28 2.97 0.15 -9.34
C LEU A 28 2.04 -1.06 -9.24
N GLY A 29 0.74 -0.90 -9.46
CA GLY A 29 -0.24 -1.99 -9.50
C GLY A 29 0.06 -2.98 -10.62
N SER A 30 0.27 -2.47 -11.84
CA SER A 30 0.63 -3.28 -13.01
C SER A 30 1.95 -4.01 -12.81
N LEU A 31 2.96 -3.36 -12.21
CA LEU A 31 4.23 -4.01 -11.86
C LEU A 31 4.04 -5.13 -10.84
N ASN A 32 3.21 -4.94 -9.80
CA ASN A 32 2.93 -5.96 -8.80
C ASN A 32 2.15 -7.16 -9.37
N ILE A 33 1.19 -6.90 -10.27
CA ILE A 33 0.45 -7.95 -10.99
C ILE A 33 1.42 -8.71 -11.90
N LYS A 34 2.21 -8.01 -12.73
CA LYS A 34 3.23 -8.64 -13.59
C LYS A 34 4.19 -9.51 -12.78
N ASP A 35 4.63 -9.04 -11.61
CA ASP A 35 5.52 -9.77 -10.71
C ASP A 35 4.93 -11.10 -10.24
N PHE A 36 3.60 -11.21 -10.12
CA PHE A 36 2.93 -12.47 -9.79
C PHE A 36 3.06 -13.50 -10.92
N PHE A 37 2.74 -13.09 -12.15
CA PHE A 37 2.76 -13.97 -13.33
C PHE A 37 4.18 -14.30 -13.80
N PHE A 38 5.07 -13.30 -13.86
CA PHE A 38 6.45 -13.42 -14.36
C PHE A 38 7.47 -13.11 -13.27
N PHE A 39 7.44 -13.90 -12.20
CA PHE A 39 8.31 -13.68 -11.03
C PHE A 39 9.79 -13.56 -11.45
N LYS A 40 10.38 -12.38 -11.22
CA LYS A 40 11.79 -12.03 -11.48
C LYS A 40 12.20 -11.90 -12.96
N LYS A 41 11.28 -11.78 -13.93
CA LYS A 41 11.64 -11.40 -15.31
C LYS A 41 11.47 -9.88 -15.52
N GLY A 42 12.59 -9.16 -15.59
CA GLY A 42 12.67 -7.72 -15.90
C GLY A 42 12.56 -6.79 -14.68
N ILE A 43 11.98 -5.59 -14.86
CA ILE A 43 11.70 -4.62 -13.79
C ILE A 43 10.69 -5.24 -12.83
N SER A 44 11.14 -5.51 -11.61
CA SER A 44 10.38 -6.17 -10.56
C SER A 44 10.52 -5.36 -9.28
N ALA A 45 9.42 -5.16 -8.56
CA ALA A 45 9.46 -4.59 -7.20
C ALA A 45 10.00 -5.63 -6.18
N SER A 46 10.32 -6.84 -6.63
CA SER A 46 10.99 -7.85 -5.81
C SER A 46 12.47 -7.58 -5.69
N ILE A 47 12.99 -7.66 -4.47
CA ILE A 47 14.44 -7.63 -4.21
C ILE A 47 15.11 -8.73 -5.06
N PRO A 48 16.06 -8.38 -5.96
CA PRO A 48 16.78 -9.34 -6.78
C PRO A 48 17.47 -10.37 -5.89
N ASP A 49 17.44 -11.67 -6.25
CA ASP A 49 18.06 -12.71 -5.42
C ASP A 49 19.55 -12.46 -5.20
N SER A 50 20.23 -11.86 -6.17
CA SER A 50 21.65 -11.49 -6.08
C SER A 50 21.95 -10.47 -4.97
N LYS A 51 20.96 -9.67 -4.54
CA LYS A 51 21.11 -8.68 -3.47
C LYS A 51 20.57 -9.17 -2.10
N LYS A 52 19.81 -10.27 -2.07
CA LYS A 52 19.30 -10.87 -0.82
C LYS A 52 20.40 -11.26 0.17
N PRO A 53 21.46 -12.01 -0.19
CA PRO A 53 22.49 -12.40 0.79
C PRO A 53 23.25 -11.19 1.33
N LYS A 54 23.49 -10.16 0.49
CA LYS A 54 24.12 -8.90 0.91
C LYS A 54 23.22 -8.07 1.84
N LEU A 55 21.90 -8.10 1.62
CA LEU A 55 20.91 -7.48 2.49
C LEU A 55 20.77 -8.23 3.82
N TYR A 56 20.70 -9.56 3.81
CA TYR A 56 20.69 -10.39 5.02
C TYR A 56 21.98 -10.26 5.82
N GLN A 57 23.14 -10.18 5.16
CA GLN A 57 24.42 -9.87 5.82
C GLN A 57 24.41 -8.47 6.43
N ARG A 58 23.90 -7.45 5.73
CA ARG A 58 23.73 -6.11 6.31
C ARG A 58 22.78 -6.11 7.50
N MET A 59 21.61 -6.72 7.40
CA MET A 59 20.67 -6.86 8.52
C MET A 59 21.31 -7.57 9.70
N ARG A 60 22.02 -8.67 9.46
CA ARG A 60 22.71 -9.41 10.53
C ARG A 60 23.87 -8.61 11.12
N SER A 61 24.59 -7.83 10.31
CA SER A 61 25.62 -6.90 10.76
C SER A 61 25.04 -5.73 11.55
N LEU A 62 23.86 -5.22 11.19
CA LEU A 62 23.14 -4.18 11.95
C LEU A 62 22.66 -4.71 13.30
N LEU A 63 22.28 -6.00 13.37
CA LEU A 63 21.94 -6.68 14.62
C LEU A 63 23.18 -7.04 15.46
N ARG A 64 24.35 -7.23 14.84
CA ARG A 64 25.62 -7.57 15.52
C ARG A 64 26.44 -6.35 15.94
N THR A 65 26.33 -5.25 15.21
CA THR A 65 27.00 -3.99 15.52
C THR A 65 26.01 -3.09 16.23
N SER A 66 26.20 -2.90 17.55
CA SER A 66 25.41 -2.03 18.44
C SER A 66 25.43 -0.52 18.09
N ARG A 67 25.58 -0.14 16.82
CA ARG A 67 25.48 1.26 16.39
C ARG A 67 24.02 1.59 16.17
N LEU A 68 23.37 2.09 17.23
CA LEU A 68 22.02 2.64 17.23
C LEU A 68 21.76 3.53 16.00
N SER A 69 22.76 4.31 15.56
CA SER A 69 22.67 5.17 14.38
C SER A 69 22.32 4.43 13.09
N SER A 70 22.90 3.25 12.83
CA SER A 70 22.61 2.51 11.59
C SER A 70 21.23 1.85 11.61
N VAL A 71 20.75 1.45 12.80
CA VAL A 71 19.38 0.94 12.98
C VAL A 71 18.38 2.06 12.79
N ILE A 72 18.63 3.24 13.38
CA ILE A 72 17.78 4.44 13.23
C ILE A 72 17.67 4.83 11.76
N VAL A 73 18.79 4.95 11.04
CA VAL A 73 18.79 5.29 9.60
C VAL A 73 18.01 4.27 8.78
N GLY A 74 18.22 2.96 9.04
CA GLY A 74 17.47 1.91 8.37
C GLY A 74 15.95 2.00 8.61
N THR A 75 15.55 2.22 9.85
CA THR A 75 14.14 2.40 10.23
C THR A 75 13.53 3.65 9.60
N VAL A 76 14.26 4.77 9.57
CA VAL A 76 13.80 6.01 8.92
C VAL A 76 13.55 5.80 7.43
N ILE A 77 14.48 5.16 6.71
CA ILE A 77 14.33 4.90 5.28
C ILE A 77 13.13 3.97 5.03
N LEU A 78 12.98 2.92 5.84
CA LEU A 78 11.83 2.01 5.74
C LEU A 78 10.52 2.73 6.04
N ALA A 79 10.49 3.58 7.07
CA ALA A 79 9.32 4.38 7.42
C ALA A 79 8.95 5.32 6.27
N ILE A 80 9.90 6.08 5.71
CA ILE A 80 9.64 6.97 4.57
C ILE A 80 9.09 6.19 3.38
N SER A 81 9.69 5.03 3.06
CA SER A 81 9.27 4.20 1.93
C SER A 81 7.85 3.64 2.13
N ALA A 82 7.55 3.11 3.31
CA ALA A 82 6.23 2.57 3.65
C ALA A 82 5.15 3.65 3.64
N ASN A 83 5.43 4.81 4.27
CA ASN A 83 4.49 5.94 4.30
C ASN A 83 4.27 6.52 2.90
N THR A 84 5.28 6.53 2.03
CA THR A 84 5.12 6.98 0.64
C THR A 84 4.18 6.05 -0.13
N TYR A 85 4.35 4.74 0.02
CA TYR A 85 3.47 3.75 -0.61
C TYR A 85 2.03 3.88 -0.10
N GLU A 86 1.87 4.02 1.21
CA GLU A 86 0.57 4.21 1.86
C GLU A 86 -0.09 5.51 1.39
N LEU A 87 0.67 6.61 1.34
CA LEU A 87 0.23 7.92 0.87
C LEU A 87 -0.39 7.80 -0.52
N PHE A 88 0.27 7.14 -1.49
CA PHE A 88 -0.29 6.98 -2.84
C PHE A 88 -1.55 6.10 -2.89
N CYS A 89 -1.67 5.12 -1.99
CA CYS A 89 -2.82 4.20 -1.97
C CYS A 89 -4.04 4.79 -1.25
N THR A 90 -3.83 5.67 -0.28
CA THR A 90 -4.91 6.19 0.58
C THR A 90 -5.14 7.69 0.44
N LEU A 91 -4.33 8.42 -0.35
CA LEU A 91 -4.42 9.89 -0.51
C LEU A 91 -5.84 10.39 -0.81
N GLY A 92 -6.60 9.61 -1.58
CA GLY A 92 -7.96 9.96 -1.98
C GLY A 92 -8.91 10.12 -0.79
N PHE A 93 -8.74 9.33 0.27
CA PHE A 93 -9.64 9.35 1.43
C PHE A 93 -9.50 10.64 2.27
N PRO A 94 -8.30 11.05 2.72
CA PRO A 94 -8.12 12.34 3.40
C PRO A 94 -8.57 13.51 2.55
N MET A 95 -8.37 13.47 1.23
CA MET A 95 -8.72 14.56 0.32
C MET A 95 -10.24 14.73 0.16
N ILE A 96 -10.99 13.63 0.04
CA ILE A 96 -12.46 13.67 0.01
C ILE A 96 -12.98 14.17 1.37
N PHE A 97 -12.39 13.68 2.47
CA PHE A 97 -12.77 14.08 3.82
C PHE A 97 -12.54 15.57 4.09
N THR A 98 -11.37 16.11 3.76
CA THR A 98 -11.08 17.54 3.93
C THR A 98 -11.96 18.40 3.03
N ARG A 99 -12.22 17.96 1.79
CA ARG A 99 -13.14 18.66 0.88
C ARG A 99 -14.55 18.70 1.44
N ALA A 100 -15.06 17.59 1.97
CA ALA A 100 -16.37 17.55 2.62
C ALA A 100 -16.42 18.52 3.82
N LEU A 101 -15.37 18.55 4.64
CA LEU A 101 -15.28 19.42 5.81
C LEU A 101 -15.21 20.92 5.42
N THR A 102 -14.53 21.27 4.33
CA THR A 102 -14.49 22.66 3.82
C THR A 102 -15.81 23.12 3.21
N LEU A 103 -16.64 22.22 2.69
CA LEU A 103 -17.95 22.56 2.12
C LEU A 103 -19.00 22.90 3.18
N HIS A 104 -18.78 22.48 4.43
CA HIS A 104 -19.70 22.70 5.54
C HIS A 104 -19.37 23.95 6.39
N ASP A 105 -18.42 24.79 5.96
CA ASP A 105 -18.03 26.09 6.57
C ASP A 105 -17.97 26.05 8.12
N LEU A 106 -17.24 25.05 8.65
CA LEU A 106 -17.17 24.83 10.10
C LEU A 106 -16.21 25.81 10.79
N PRO A 107 -16.47 26.16 12.07
CA PRO A 107 -15.50 26.84 12.92
C PRO A 107 -14.17 26.07 12.98
N THR A 108 -13.04 26.79 12.93
CA THR A 108 -11.68 26.22 12.88
C THR A 108 -11.40 25.18 13.96
N ALA A 109 -11.94 25.37 15.17
CA ALA A 109 -11.80 24.42 16.27
C ALA A 109 -12.45 23.05 15.96
N VAL A 110 -13.65 23.07 15.37
CA VAL A 110 -14.40 21.86 15.02
C VAL A 110 -13.75 21.16 13.82
N TYR A 111 -13.23 21.92 12.87
CA TYR A 111 -12.44 21.39 11.75
C TYR A 111 -11.23 20.56 12.23
N TYR A 112 -10.42 21.10 13.14
CA TYR A 112 -9.28 20.36 13.70
C TYR A 112 -9.69 19.18 14.57
N PHE A 113 -10.82 19.28 15.29
CA PHE A 113 -11.34 18.16 16.08
C PHE A 113 -11.68 16.95 15.20
N TYR A 114 -12.41 17.17 14.09
CA TYR A 114 -12.72 16.11 13.13
C TYR A 114 -11.47 15.52 12.47
N LEU A 115 -10.44 16.33 12.19
CA LEU A 115 -9.16 15.83 11.70
C LEU A 115 -8.43 14.94 12.71
N ILE A 116 -8.44 15.29 14.00
CA ILE A 116 -7.84 14.46 15.05
C ILE A 116 -8.60 13.13 15.15
N LEU A 117 -9.92 13.17 15.13
CA LEU A 117 -10.77 11.98 15.20
C LEU A 117 -10.51 11.04 14.01
N TYR A 118 -10.38 11.59 12.80
CA TYR A 118 -9.96 10.83 11.62
C TYR A 118 -8.59 10.15 11.82
N ASN A 119 -7.60 10.87 12.36
CA ASN A 119 -6.27 10.30 12.61
C ASN A 119 -6.30 9.17 13.64
N ILE A 120 -7.11 9.29 14.70
CA ILE A 120 -7.27 8.24 15.70
C ILE A 120 -7.85 6.98 15.05
N ALA A 121 -8.92 7.12 14.28
CA ALA A 121 -9.53 6.00 13.55
C ALA A 121 -8.55 5.33 12.57
N TYR A 122 -7.66 6.11 11.96
CA TYR A 122 -6.64 5.59 11.04
C TYR A 122 -5.49 4.84 11.75
N VAL A 123 -5.01 5.38 12.89
CA VAL A 123 -3.84 4.84 13.59
C VAL A 123 -4.17 3.57 14.38
N ILE A 124 -5.40 3.43 14.90
CA ILE A 124 -5.80 2.26 15.70
C ILE A 124 -5.55 0.93 14.96
N PRO A 125 -6.04 0.71 13.72
CA PRO A 125 -5.78 -0.52 12.97
C PRO A 125 -4.28 -0.76 12.72
N LEU A 126 -3.51 0.29 12.43
CA LEU A 126 -2.07 0.16 12.22
C LEU A 126 -1.37 -0.35 13.48
N ILE A 127 -1.70 0.20 14.66
CA ILE A 127 -1.12 -0.25 15.93
C ILE A 127 -1.47 -1.72 16.19
N VAL A 128 -2.71 -2.12 15.93
CA VAL A 128 -3.16 -3.51 16.09
C VAL A 128 -2.34 -4.44 15.20
N ILE A 129 -2.22 -4.12 13.90
CA ILE A 129 -1.46 -4.93 12.95
C ILE A 129 0.01 -5.02 13.37
N VAL A 130 0.65 -3.89 13.69
CA VAL A 130 2.07 -3.86 14.10
C VAL A 130 2.29 -4.67 15.38
N THR A 131 1.40 -4.56 16.37
CA THR A 131 1.48 -5.33 17.62
C THR A 131 1.37 -6.83 17.35
N ILE A 132 0.37 -7.25 16.55
CA ILE A 132 0.20 -8.66 16.17
C ILE A 132 1.46 -9.18 15.46
N PHE A 133 2.00 -8.42 14.51
CA PHE A 133 3.21 -8.80 13.80
C PHE A 133 4.43 -8.85 14.72
N ALA A 134 4.62 -7.87 15.61
CA ALA A 134 5.73 -7.84 16.55
C ALA A 134 5.75 -9.07 17.47
N ILE A 135 4.58 -9.52 17.93
CA ILE A 135 4.43 -10.73 18.76
C ILE A 135 4.59 -12.01 17.92
N THR A 136 4.15 -12.00 16.65
CA THR A 136 4.11 -13.20 15.79
C THR A 136 5.40 -13.43 14.98
N LEU A 137 6.24 -12.41 14.80
CA LEU A 137 7.41 -12.41 13.90
C LEU A 137 8.42 -13.54 14.19
N GLY A 138 8.47 -14.03 15.43
CA GLY A 138 9.35 -15.14 15.82
C GLY A 138 8.90 -16.52 15.32
N ARG A 139 7.63 -16.69 14.89
CA ARG A 139 7.04 -18.01 14.61
C ARG A 139 6.69 -18.27 13.13
N LYS A 140 6.39 -17.24 12.33
CA LYS A 140 5.96 -17.42 10.92
C LYS A 140 7.00 -16.88 9.94
N LYS A 141 7.69 -17.79 9.23
CA LYS A 141 8.49 -17.42 8.05
C LYS A 141 7.55 -17.31 6.85
N LEU A 142 7.40 -16.09 6.30
CA LEU A 142 6.68 -15.88 5.04
C LEU A 142 7.36 -16.68 3.94
N THR A 143 6.69 -17.71 3.43
CA THR A 143 7.21 -18.49 2.30
C THR A 143 7.09 -17.69 1.01
N GLN A 144 7.89 -18.05 0.00
CA GLN A 144 7.89 -17.37 -1.30
C GLN A 144 6.50 -17.38 -1.97
N SER A 145 5.68 -18.40 -1.72
CA SER A 145 4.30 -18.49 -2.24
C SER A 145 3.38 -17.45 -1.60
N HIS A 146 3.41 -17.32 -0.26
CA HIS A 146 2.63 -16.29 0.45
C HIS A 146 3.01 -14.87 0.00
N GLY A 147 4.31 -14.61 -0.21
CA GLY A 147 4.77 -13.31 -0.71
C GLY A 147 4.32 -13.01 -2.14
N ARG A 148 4.18 -14.03 -3.01
CA ARG A 148 3.61 -13.88 -4.36
C ARG A 148 2.13 -13.51 -4.30
N PHE A 149 1.35 -14.24 -3.50
CA PHE A 149 -0.07 -13.93 -3.33
C PHE A 149 -0.28 -12.51 -2.79
N LEU A 150 0.51 -12.10 -1.79
CA LEU A 150 0.42 -10.75 -1.22
C LEU A 150 0.71 -9.66 -2.25
N LYS A 151 1.64 -9.90 -3.19
CA LYS A 151 1.89 -8.98 -4.31
C LYS A 151 0.72 -8.88 -5.27
N LEU A 152 0.06 -10.00 -5.58
CA LEU A 152 -1.12 -10.00 -6.45
C LEU A 152 -2.26 -9.20 -5.82
N VAL A 153 -2.54 -9.45 -4.53
CA VAL A 153 -3.57 -8.72 -3.78
C VAL A 153 -3.26 -7.22 -3.75
N SER A 154 -2.03 -6.85 -3.36
CA SER A 154 -1.61 -5.44 -3.29
C SER A 154 -1.64 -4.77 -4.66
N GLY A 155 -1.20 -5.47 -5.71
CA GLY A 155 -1.18 -4.96 -7.07
C GLY A 155 -2.57 -4.75 -7.65
N THR A 156 -3.49 -5.69 -7.42
CA THR A 156 -4.88 -5.58 -7.87
C THR A 156 -5.59 -4.45 -7.15
N LEU A 157 -5.40 -4.30 -5.83
CA LEU A 157 -5.95 -3.17 -5.06
C LEU A 157 -5.44 -1.82 -5.57
N MET A 158 -4.12 -1.68 -5.74
CA MET A 158 -3.52 -0.45 -6.29
C MET A 158 -4.04 -0.14 -7.70
N PHE A 159 -4.15 -1.15 -8.55
CA PHE A 159 -4.63 -0.98 -9.91
C PHE A 159 -6.09 -0.52 -9.93
N SER A 160 -6.96 -1.21 -9.18
CA SER A 160 -8.38 -0.83 -9.06
C SER A 160 -8.54 0.58 -8.52
N LEU A 161 -7.80 0.96 -7.48
CA LEU A 161 -7.83 2.33 -6.94
C LEU A 161 -7.31 3.35 -7.96
N GLY A 162 -6.22 3.06 -8.66
CA GLY A 162 -5.66 3.92 -9.71
C GLY A 162 -6.65 4.18 -10.85
N VAL A 163 -7.37 3.15 -11.31
CA VAL A 163 -8.44 3.30 -12.31
C VAL A 163 -9.54 4.22 -11.78
N VAL A 164 -10.01 4.00 -10.55
CA VAL A 164 -11.12 4.78 -9.99
C VAL A 164 -10.72 6.24 -9.80
N LEU A 165 -9.49 6.52 -9.33
CA LEU A 165 -8.98 7.88 -9.19
C LEU A 165 -8.90 8.63 -10.53
N LEU A 166 -8.59 7.94 -11.63
CA LEU A 166 -8.47 8.55 -12.96
C LEU A 166 -9.80 8.69 -13.69
N VAL A 167 -10.71 7.73 -13.53
CA VAL A 167 -12.02 7.74 -14.22
C VAL A 167 -12.99 8.64 -13.48
N ASN A 168 -13.22 8.37 -12.18
CA ASN A 168 -14.14 9.16 -11.39
C ASN A 168 -13.86 9.03 -9.88
N PRO A 169 -13.12 9.97 -9.27
CA PRO A 169 -12.78 9.91 -7.85
C PRO A 169 -14.02 10.05 -6.94
N SER A 170 -15.16 10.53 -7.46
CA SER A 170 -16.40 10.62 -6.67
C SER A 170 -16.98 9.25 -6.30
N LEU A 171 -16.57 8.18 -6.99
CA LEU A 171 -16.90 6.80 -6.61
C LEU A 171 -16.37 6.43 -5.22
N LEU A 172 -15.30 7.06 -4.72
CA LEU A 172 -14.81 6.80 -3.36
C LEU A 172 -15.66 7.49 -2.27
N ASN A 173 -16.54 8.41 -2.66
CA ASN A 173 -17.38 9.13 -1.69
C ASN A 173 -18.46 8.23 -1.08
N ASN A 174 -18.94 7.23 -1.83
CA ASN A 174 -19.90 6.28 -1.31
C ASN A 174 -19.18 5.14 -0.59
N LEU A 175 -19.65 4.83 0.62
CA LEU A 175 -19.12 3.73 1.43
C LEU A 175 -19.28 2.39 0.70
N ILE A 176 -20.44 2.17 0.07
CA ILE A 176 -20.78 0.91 -0.61
C ILE A 176 -19.85 0.65 -1.79
N THR A 177 -19.59 1.66 -2.63
CA THR A 177 -18.69 1.52 -3.77
C THR A 177 -17.25 1.29 -3.32
N SER A 178 -16.80 1.96 -2.26
CA SER A 178 -15.46 1.74 -1.69
C SER A 178 -15.30 0.29 -1.19
N VAL A 179 -16.29 -0.23 -0.46
CA VAL A 179 -16.30 -1.63 -0.01
C VAL A 179 -16.38 -2.58 -1.20
N ALA A 180 -17.21 -2.30 -2.20
CA ALA A 180 -17.34 -3.13 -3.40
C ALA A 180 -16.04 -3.20 -4.21
N ILE A 181 -15.28 -2.10 -4.31
CA ILE A 181 -13.97 -2.08 -4.97
C ILE A 181 -12.97 -2.97 -4.20
N LEU A 182 -12.93 -2.88 -2.87
CA LEU A 182 -12.05 -3.72 -2.05
C LEU A 182 -12.40 -5.21 -2.17
N VAL A 183 -13.69 -5.54 -2.05
CA VAL A 183 -14.17 -6.93 -2.14
C VAL A 183 -13.89 -7.49 -3.54
N SER A 184 -14.23 -6.76 -4.60
CA SER A 184 -13.97 -7.22 -5.97
C SER A 184 -12.47 -7.41 -6.26
N ALA A 185 -11.60 -6.51 -5.79
CA ALA A 185 -10.15 -6.66 -5.96
C ALA A 185 -9.60 -7.91 -5.23
N ILE A 186 -10.10 -8.20 -4.02
CA ILE A 186 -9.73 -9.41 -3.26
C ILE A 186 -10.27 -10.66 -3.96
N SER A 187 -11.54 -10.66 -4.39
CA SER A 187 -12.15 -11.77 -5.13
C SER A 187 -11.41 -12.06 -6.43
N VAL A 188 -11.08 -11.03 -7.22
CA VAL A 188 -10.30 -11.18 -8.47
C VAL A 188 -8.92 -11.76 -8.15
N SER A 189 -8.25 -11.26 -7.12
CA SER A 189 -6.94 -11.79 -6.70
C SER A 189 -7.02 -13.26 -6.27
N ALA A 190 -8.07 -13.65 -5.54
CA ALA A 190 -8.30 -15.03 -5.13
C ALA A 190 -8.59 -15.94 -6.33
N ILE A 191 -9.45 -15.50 -7.26
CA ILE A 191 -9.77 -16.25 -8.48
C ILE A 191 -8.52 -16.43 -9.34
N LEU A 192 -7.74 -15.38 -9.58
CA LEU A 192 -6.49 -15.44 -10.34
C LEU A 192 -5.49 -16.39 -9.68
N HIS A 193 -5.39 -16.39 -8.34
CA HIS A 193 -4.53 -17.32 -7.62
C HIS A 193 -4.97 -18.77 -7.79
N LEU A 194 -6.28 -19.06 -7.66
CA LEU A 194 -6.84 -20.40 -7.84
C LEU A 194 -6.69 -20.90 -9.28
N ILE A 195 -6.92 -20.04 -10.27
CA ILE A 195 -6.70 -20.37 -11.69
C ILE A 195 -5.22 -20.68 -11.93
N TRP A 196 -4.30 -19.88 -11.38
CA TRP A 196 -2.87 -20.09 -11.53
C TRP A 196 -2.39 -21.39 -10.86
N GLU A 197 -2.86 -21.69 -9.66
CA GLU A 197 -2.61 -22.95 -8.97
C GLU A 197 -3.14 -24.13 -9.80
N LYS A 198 -4.36 -24.00 -10.35
CA LYS A 198 -4.98 -25.04 -11.20
C LYS A 198 -4.23 -25.23 -12.53
N PHE A 199 -3.74 -24.15 -13.16
CA PHE A 199 -2.97 -24.22 -14.40
C PHE A 199 -1.57 -24.82 -14.17
N LYS A 200 -0.95 -24.54 -13.02
CA LYS A 200 0.33 -25.14 -12.64
C LYS A 200 0.19 -26.59 -12.16
N ALA A 201 -0.97 -26.97 -11.64
CA ALA A 201 -1.33 -28.34 -11.28
C ALA A 201 -1.84 -29.16 -12.47
N SER A 202 -2.16 -28.54 -13.60
CA SER A 202 -2.38 -29.23 -14.87
C SER A 202 -0.98 -29.54 -15.43
N PRO A 203 -0.54 -30.81 -15.42
CA PRO A 203 0.77 -31.16 -15.94
C PRO A 203 0.78 -30.77 -17.42
N GLU A 204 1.82 -30.02 -17.82
CA GLU A 204 2.35 -30.19 -19.17
C GLU A 204 2.47 -31.70 -19.38
N GLY A 205 1.85 -32.19 -20.46
CA GLY A 205 1.64 -33.60 -20.74
C GLY A 205 2.88 -34.42 -20.48
N ALA A 206 2.68 -35.51 -19.73
CA ALA A 206 3.38 -36.74 -20.04
C ALA A 206 3.12 -37.05 -21.52
N ASP A 207 4.15 -36.89 -22.34
CA ASP A 207 4.62 -37.79 -23.40
C ASP A 207 5.40 -37.02 -24.48
#